data_AF-A0A3B7A8H7-F1
#
_entry.id   AF-A0A3B7A8H7-F1
#
_cell.length_a   1.000
_cell.length_b   1.000
_cell.length_c   1.000
_cell.angle_alpha   90.00
_cell.angle_beta   90.00
_cell.angle_gamma   90.00
#
_symmetry.space_group_name_H-M   'P 1'
#
loop_
_entity.id
_entity.type
_entity.pdbx_description
1 polymer ?
#
loop_
_entity_poly.entity_id
_entity_poly.type
_entity_poly.pdbx_seq_one_letter_code
_entity_poly.pdbx_strand_id
1 'polypeptide(L)'
;MVNYSLPPDAFGDRFVLEHLPLARRATGYAVQMLGSDQLIDRVTGDFLPIRSPALNGLFDSFDAAHAVAQAWVERHCPDPNEHRLAIVPAGYDPVFQRHILIYGVLCAQP
;
A
#
# COMPACT_ATOMS: atom_id res chain seq x y z
N MET A 1 -15.45 -7.93 19.96
CA MET A 1 -14.44 -7.38 19.04
C MET A 1 -13.24 -8.30 19.13
N VAL A 2 -12.97 -9.06 18.07
CA VAL A 2 -11.82 -9.96 18.06
C VAL A 2 -10.61 -9.09 17.76
N ASN A 3 -9.73 -8.92 18.75
CA ASN A 3 -8.47 -8.20 18.60
C ASN A 3 -7.52 -9.10 17.79
N TYR A 4 -7.69 -9.12 16.47
CA TYR A 4 -6.71 -9.77 15.61
C TYR A 4 -5.46 -8.88 15.61
N SER A 5 -4.46 -9.25 16.42
CA SER A 5 -3.13 -8.66 16.31
C SER A 5 -2.48 -9.25 15.07
N LEU A 6 -2.67 -8.56 13.93
CA LEU A 6 -1.90 -8.84 12.72
C LEU A 6 -0.41 -8.72 13.06
N PRO A 7 0.43 -9.61 12.51
CA PRO A 7 1.87 -9.48 12.70
C PRO A 7 2.37 -8.16 12.09
N PRO A 8 3.46 -7.58 12.60
CA PRO A 8 3.94 -6.26 12.18
C PRO A 8 4.37 -6.19 10.70
N ASP A 9 4.59 -7.35 10.08
CA ASP A 9 4.93 -7.58 8.67
C ASP A 9 3.74 -8.11 7.84
N ALA A 10 2.51 -8.08 8.38
CA ALA A 10 1.31 -8.60 7.70
C ALA A 10 1.11 -8.02 6.29
N PHE A 11 1.48 -6.75 6.11
CA PHE A 11 1.36 -6.04 4.84
C PHE A 11 2.72 -5.84 4.13
N GLY A 12 3.73 -6.63 4.49
CA GLY A 12 5.11 -6.49 4.06
C GLY A 12 6.00 -5.85 5.14
N ASP A 13 7.32 -5.97 4.95
CA ASP A 13 8.31 -5.41 5.87
C ASP A 13 8.18 -3.89 5.98
N ARG A 14 8.41 -3.38 7.18
CA ARG A 14 8.52 -1.94 7.40
C ARG A 14 9.75 -1.40 6.70
N PHE A 15 9.56 -0.43 5.80
CA PHE A 15 10.64 0.26 5.10
C PHE A 15 10.55 1.77 5.23
N VAL A 16 11.67 2.45 4.96
CA VAL A 16 11.77 3.90 4.89
C VAL A 16 12.09 4.27 3.44
N LEU A 17 11.25 5.10 2.80
CA LEU A 17 11.37 5.45 1.38
C LEU A 17 12.77 5.96 1.00
N GLU A 18 13.42 6.71 1.88
CA GLU A 18 14.74 7.32 1.65
C GLU A 18 15.88 6.31 1.61
N HIS A 19 15.71 5.14 2.25
CA HIS A 19 16.71 4.08 2.29
C HIS A 19 16.52 3.04 1.19
N LEU A 20 15.43 3.12 0.43
CA LEU A 20 15.17 2.18 -0.64
C LEU A 20 16.00 2.53 -1.89
N PRO A 21 16.69 1.55 -2.52
CA PRO A 21 17.45 1.75 -3.74
C PRO A 21 16.52 1.85 -4.96
N LEU A 22 15.55 2.76 -4.92
CA LEU A 22 14.55 2.90 -5.95
C LEU A 22 15.13 3.63 -7.17
N ALA A 23 14.80 3.13 -8.36
CA ALA A 23 15.11 3.80 -9.62
C ALA A 23 14.41 5.18 -9.74
N ARG A 24 13.35 5.41 -8.97
CA ARG A 24 12.62 6.67 -8.88
C ARG A 24 12.27 6.97 -7.43
N ARG A 25 12.34 8.25 -7.05
CA ARG A 25 11.98 8.67 -5.69
C ARG A 25 10.49 8.42 -5.46
N ALA A 26 10.18 7.59 -4.47
CA ALA A 26 8.82 7.48 -3.95
C ALA A 26 8.48 8.75 -3.15
N THR A 27 7.22 9.18 -3.26
CA THR A 27 6.71 10.33 -2.51
C THR A 27 5.77 9.92 -1.38
N GLY A 28 5.41 8.64 -1.30
CA GLY A 28 4.58 8.11 -0.23
C GLY A 28 4.51 6.58 -0.24
N TYR A 29 3.65 6.07 0.63
CA TYR A 29 3.31 4.66 0.76
C TYR A 29 1.91 4.45 0.19
N ALA A 30 1.64 3.31 -0.44
CA ALA A 30 0.31 2.95 -0.92
C ALA A 30 -0.03 1.53 -0.47
N VAL A 31 -1.29 1.27 -0.13
CA VAL A 31 -1.76 -0.09 0.15
C VAL A 31 -2.35 -0.66 -1.13
N GLN A 32 -1.72 -1.70 -1.66
CA GLN A 32 -2.13 -2.39 -2.87
C GLN A 32 -2.84 -3.71 -2.56
N MET A 33 -3.88 -4.00 -3.33
CA MET A 33 -4.45 -5.35 -3.40
C MET A 33 -3.60 -6.21 -4.33
N LEU A 34 -2.95 -7.24 -3.78
CA LEU A 34 -2.11 -8.18 -4.52
C LEU A 34 -2.91 -8.92 -5.60
N GLY A 35 -2.34 -9.02 -6.79
CA GLY A 35 -3.00 -9.60 -7.96
C GLY A 35 -4.00 -8.66 -8.65
N SER A 36 -4.10 -7.41 -8.20
CA SER A 36 -4.95 -6.37 -8.79
C SER A 36 -4.18 -5.05 -8.99
N ASP A 37 -4.66 -4.24 -9.92
CA ASP A 37 -4.17 -2.88 -10.17
C ASP A 37 -4.94 -1.85 -9.34
N GLN A 38 -5.19 -2.16 -8.06
CA GLN A 38 -6.01 -1.35 -7.15
C GLN A 38 -5.25 -0.93 -5.91
N LEU A 39 -5.45 0.33 -5.50
CA LEU A 39 -4.93 0.90 -4.27
C LEU A 39 -6.08 1.33 -3.37
N ILE A 40 -5.86 1.24 -2.06
CA ILE A 40 -6.81 1.82 -1.11
C ILE A 40 -6.76 3.34 -1.22
N ASP A 41 -7.93 3.94 -1.35
CA ASP A 41 -8.10 5.38 -1.29
C ASP A 41 -8.06 5.83 0.17
N ARG A 42 -7.20 6.82 0.49
CA ARG A 42 -7.03 7.32 1.85
C ARG A 42 -8.25 8.10 2.38
N VAL A 43 -9.15 8.54 1.49
CA VAL A 43 -10.31 9.36 1.84
C VAL A 43 -11.53 8.48 2.08
N THR A 44 -11.81 7.54 1.17
CA THR A 44 -12.99 6.67 1.27
C THR A 44 -12.70 5.34 1.98
N GLY A 45 -11.45 4.87 1.95
CA GLY A 45 -11.07 3.54 2.43
C GLY A 45 -11.39 2.42 1.44
N ASP A 46 -11.82 2.75 0.21
CA ASP A 46 -12.16 1.78 -0.83
C ASP A 46 -10.99 1.52 -1.78
N PHE A 47 -10.98 0.35 -2.43
CA PHE A 47 -10.02 0.05 -3.47
C PHE A 47 -10.42 0.70 -4.81
N LEU A 48 -9.59 1.61 -5.29
CA LEU A 48 -9.74 2.25 -6.59
C LEU A 48 -8.62 1.82 -7.55
N PRO A 49 -8.87 1.75 -8.87
CA PRO A 49 -7.83 1.46 -9.84
C PRO A 49 -6.69 2.50 -9.77
N ILE A 50 -5.44 2.07 -9.88
CA ILE A 50 -4.24 2.93 -9.90
C ILE A 50 -4.34 4.05 -10.95
N ARG A 51 -5.01 3.76 -12.06
CA ARG A 51 -5.22 4.68 -13.19
C ARG A 51 -6.37 5.65 -12.96
N SER A 52 -7.11 5.53 -11.85
CA SER A 52 -8.19 6.43 -11.52
C SER A 52 -7.62 7.80 -11.15
N PRO A 53 -8.05 8.90 -11.79
CA PRO A 53 -7.62 10.24 -11.43
C PRO A 53 -8.21 10.69 -10.08
N ALA A 54 -9.29 10.05 -9.63
CA ALA A 54 -9.92 10.32 -8.35
C ALA A 54 -9.27 9.59 -7.17
N LEU A 55 -8.39 8.61 -7.45
CA LEU A 55 -7.68 7.87 -6.41
C LEU A 55 -6.74 8.84 -5.67
N ASN A 56 -6.79 8.79 -4.36
CA ASN A 56 -5.84 9.40 -3.44
C ASN A 56 -5.21 8.28 -2.59
N GLY A 57 -4.27 7.54 -3.17
CA GLY A 57 -3.69 6.34 -2.56
C GLY A 57 -2.36 6.55 -1.85
N LEU A 58 -1.89 7.80 -1.72
CA LEU A 58 -0.60 8.12 -1.11
C LEU A 58 -0.74 8.49 0.36
N PHE A 59 -0.08 7.70 1.20
CA PHE A 59 0.10 7.91 2.62
C PHE A 59 1.48 8.49 2.91
N ASP A 60 1.53 9.40 3.88
CA ASP A 60 2.74 10.13 4.26
C ASP A 60 3.70 9.26 5.11
N SER A 61 3.20 8.16 5.68
CA SER A 61 3.98 7.22 6.50
C SER A 61 3.52 5.77 6.33
N PHE A 62 4.43 4.83 6.61
CA PHE A 62 4.11 3.41 6.66
C PHE A 62 3.03 3.11 7.69
N ASP A 63 3.11 3.73 8.87
CA ASP A 63 2.13 3.52 9.95
C ASP A 63 0.71 3.97 9.54
N ALA A 64 0.60 5.08 8.78
CA ALA A 64 -0.70 5.52 8.26
C ALA A 64 -1.28 4.54 7.23
N ALA A 65 -0.44 4.02 6.32
CA ALA A 65 -0.85 2.98 5.37
C ALA A 65 -1.26 1.68 6.09
N HIS A 66 -0.50 1.27 7.11
CA HIS A 66 -0.76 0.10 7.93
C HIS A 66 -2.08 0.21 8.69
N ALA A 67 -2.36 1.36 9.31
CA ALA A 67 -3.61 1.57 10.04
C ALA A 67 -4.84 1.43 9.13
N VAL A 68 -4.78 1.96 7.90
CA VAL A 68 -5.88 1.84 6.93
C VAL A 68 -5.99 0.42 6.39
N ALA A 69 -4.88 -0.25 6.11
CA ALA A 69 -4.87 -1.65 5.70
C ALA A 69 -5.51 -2.53 6.77
N GLN A 70 -5.10 -2.38 8.04
CA GLN A 70 -5.66 -3.09 9.17
C GLN A 70 -7.17 -2.84 9.32
N ALA A 71 -7.60 -1.58 9.28
CA ALA A 71 -9.01 -1.23 9.37
C ALA A 71 -9.85 -1.83 8.22
N TRP A 72 -9.25 -1.98 7.04
CA TRP A 72 -9.90 -2.65 5.91
C TRP A 72 -10.04 -4.15 6.14
N VAL A 73 -8.97 -4.82 6.59
CA VAL A 73 -8.96 -6.26 6.92
C VAL A 73 -9.98 -6.58 8.00
N GLU A 74 -10.00 -5.80 9.09
CA GLU A 74 -10.96 -5.97 10.18
C GLU A 74 -12.43 -5.85 9.73
N ARG A 75 -12.69 -5.04 8.69
CA ARG A 75 -14.03 -4.83 8.15
C ARG A 75 -14.45 -5.86 7.11
N HIS A 76 -13.52 -6.32 6.27
CA HIS A 76 -13.87 -7.07 5.05
C HIS A 76 -13.37 -8.51 5.03
N CYS A 77 -12.38 -8.86 5.85
CA CYS A 77 -11.78 -10.18 5.85
C CYS A 77 -12.27 -11.00 7.06
N PRO A 78 -12.93 -12.15 6.84
CA PRO A 78 -13.24 -13.09 7.91
C PRO A 78 -11.98 -13.82 8.42
N ASP A 79 -10.97 -14.01 7.56
CA ASP A 79 -9.63 -14.47 7.93
C ASP A 79 -8.59 -13.38 7.60
N PRO A 80 -7.90 -12.81 8.60
CA PRO A 80 -6.86 -11.82 8.37
C PRO A 80 -5.72 -12.36 7.50
N ASN A 81 -5.37 -13.64 7.52
CA ASN A 81 -4.26 -14.16 6.71
C ASN A 81 -4.56 -14.22 5.21
N GLU A 82 -5.82 -14.07 4.80
CA GLU A 82 -6.24 -14.08 3.40
C GLU A 82 -6.37 -12.69 2.78
N HIS A 83 -5.97 -11.62 3.47
CA HIS A 83 -6.27 -10.24 3.07
C HIS A 83 -5.66 -9.81 1.72
N ARG A 84 -4.56 -10.45 1.27
CA ARG A 84 -3.88 -10.12 -0.01
C ARG A 84 -3.55 -8.63 -0.17
N LEU A 85 -3.11 -7.98 0.89
CA LEU A 85 -2.80 -6.56 0.90
C LEU A 85 -1.29 -6.40 1.11
N ALA A 86 -0.69 -5.44 0.43
CA ALA A 86 0.72 -5.10 0.60
C ALA A 86 0.92 -3.59 0.60
N ILE A 87 1.78 -3.09 1.49
CA ILE A 87 2.23 -1.70 1.48
C ILE A 87 3.43 -1.60 0.56
N VAL A 88 3.32 -0.74 -0.44
CA VAL A 88 4.34 -0.55 -1.48
C VAL A 88 4.75 0.92 -1.55
N PRO A 89 6.02 1.20 -1.91
CA PRO A 89 6.45 2.56 -2.20
C PRO A 89 5.76 3.05 -3.48
N ALA A 90 5.16 4.23 -3.40
CA ALA A 90 4.41 4.82 -4.49
C ALA A 90 4.78 6.28 -4.69
N GLY A 91 4.52 6.77 -5.90
CA GLY A 91 4.62 8.16 -6.27
C GLY A 91 3.35 8.63 -6.97
N TYR A 92 3.21 9.94 -7.13
CA TYR A 92 2.24 10.52 -8.04
C TYR A 92 2.99 11.09 -9.24
N ASP A 93 2.56 10.72 -10.44
CA ASP A 93 3.08 11.29 -11.67
C ASP A 93 2.19 12.48 -12.08
N PRO A 94 2.67 13.74 -11.92
CA PRO A 94 1.89 14.92 -12.25
C PRO A 94 1.70 15.10 -13.76
N VAL A 95 2.51 14.46 -14.60
CA VAL A 95 2.41 14.56 -16.07
C VAL A 95 1.27 13.67 -16.58
N PHE A 96 1.16 12.45 -16.04
CA PHE A 96 0.10 11.51 -16.40
C PHE A 96 -1.09 11.49 -15.44
N GLN A 97 -1.08 12.38 -14.43
CA GLN A 97 -2.10 12.52 -13.38
C GLN A 97 -2.53 11.19 -12.74
N ARG A 98 -1.56 10.30 -12.46
CA ARG A 98 -1.84 8.95 -11.97
C ARG A 98 -0.84 8.51 -10.91
N HIS A 99 -1.26 7.54 -10.11
CA HIS A 99 -0.36 6.89 -9.15
C HIS A 99 0.62 5.99 -9.91
N ILE A 100 1.88 6.03 -9.49
CA ILE A 100 2.94 5.15 -9.98
C ILE A 100 3.39 4.28 -8.84
N LEU A 101 3.26 2.97 -9.02
CA LEU A 101 3.85 2.01 -8.10
C LEU A 101 5.32 1.82 -8.47
N ILE A 102 6.18 1.98 -7.47
CA ILE A 102 7.62 1.89 -7.66
C ILE A 102 8.05 0.50 -7.21
N TYR A 103 7.90 -0.46 -8.10
CA TYR A 103 8.40 -1.80 -7.86
C TYR A 103 9.92 -1.80 -8.01
N GLY A 104 10.64 -1.92 -6.89
CA GLY A 104 12.09 -1.91 -6.89
C GLY A 104 12.75 -2.60 -5.68
N VAL A 105 11.96 -3.26 -4.82
CA VAL A 105 12.48 -3.84 -3.56
C VAL A 105 12.31 -5.36 -3.50
N LEU A 106 12.17 -6.02 -4.65
CA LEU A 106 12.38 -7.47 -4.74
C LEU A 106 13.63 -7.73 -5.57
N CYS A 107 14.77 -7.16 -5.16
CA CYS A 107 16.01 -7.90 -5.33
C CYS A 107 15.91 -9.08 -4.36
N ALA A 108 15.31 -10.18 -4.84
CA ALA A 108 15.66 -11.49 -4.35
C ALA A 108 17.19 -11.59 -4.53
N GLN A 109 17.95 -11.39 -3.45
CA GLN A 109 19.32 -11.88 -3.47
C GLN A 109 19.22 -13.41 -3.65
N PRO A 110 19.93 -13.96 -4.64
CA PRO A 110 19.89 -15.39 -4.96
C PRO A 110 20.42 -16.27 -3.83
#